data_AF-A0A1V5WBG6-F1
#
_entry.id   AF-A0A1V5WBG6-F1
#
_cell.length_a   1.000
_cell.length_b   1.000
_cell.length_c   1.000
_cell.angle_alpha   90.00
_cell.angle_beta   90.00
_cell.angle_gamma   90.00
#
_symmetry.space_group_name_H-M   'P 1'
#
loop_
_entity.id
_entity.type
_entity.pdbx_description
1 polymer ?
#
loop_
_entity_poly.entity_id
_entity_poly.type
_entity_poly.pdbx_seq_one_letter_code
_entity_poly.pdbx_strand_id
1 'polypeptide(L)'
;MFKRILPTAVAISAGLLVLLGAFIPVDPLPQIRAVLIDWAMFVGAFAFILAYLQLLRVHLTRLRRGGKGKSTSLWVVLSALVVFVLVLWQGPAGAVGQTLLRGLLAPGQSALLALTAVTLLLSGMRLFKVRRNLGSVLFLAVVLVMLIGSIPLAIVPYQGAMGTVVGVADWLQRVPALAGMRGLALGVALGILLTGLRVLFGMTRPHSDD
;
A
#
# COMPACT_ATOMS: atom_id res chain seq x y z
N MET A 1 26.68 -25.72 -2.61
CA MET A 1 25.64 -26.13 -1.63
C MET A 1 25.62 -25.24 -0.39
N PHE A 2 26.73 -25.07 0.36
CA PHE A 2 26.81 -24.23 1.57
C PHE A 2 26.38 -22.76 1.37
N LYS A 3 26.76 -22.13 0.25
CA LYS A 3 26.40 -20.73 -0.08
C LYS A 3 24.90 -20.45 -0.18
N ARG A 4 24.07 -21.47 -0.42
CA ARG A 4 22.60 -21.35 -0.53
C ARG A 4 21.87 -21.72 0.76
N ILE A 5 22.40 -22.69 1.50
CA ILE A 5 21.77 -23.20 2.72
C ILE A 5 21.98 -22.23 3.88
N LEU A 6 23.18 -21.65 3.99
CA LEU A 6 23.50 -20.76 5.11
C LEU A 6 22.59 -19.52 5.17
N PRO A 7 22.36 -18.76 4.09
CA PRO A 7 21.48 -17.59 4.14
C PRO A 7 20.03 -17.96 4.44
N THR A 8 19.57 -19.09 3.89
CA THR A 8 18.21 -19.60 4.12
C THR A 8 18.03 -20.02 5.58
N ALA A 9 18.99 -20.75 6.14
CA ALA A 9 18.96 -21.18 7.54
C ALA A 9 18.93 -19.96 8.48
N VAL A 10 19.80 -18.97 8.24
CA VAL A 10 19.83 -17.73 9.02
C VAL A 10 18.50 -16.99 8.94
N ALA A 11 17.91 -16.85 7.75
CA ALA A 11 16.63 -16.17 7.57
C ALA A 11 15.48 -16.89 8.32
N ILE A 12 15.43 -18.22 8.24
CA ILE A 12 14.43 -19.03 8.95
C ILE A 12 14.61 -18.91 10.46
N SER A 13 15.84 -19.07 10.95
CA SER A 13 16.15 -18.97 12.38
C SER A 13 15.83 -17.57 12.94
N ALA A 14 16.22 -16.50 12.24
CA ALA A 14 15.92 -15.14 12.67
C ALA A 14 14.41 -14.88 12.70
N GLY A 15 13.68 -15.29 11.67
CA GLY A 15 12.23 -15.14 11.63
C GLY A 15 11.52 -15.96 12.73
N LEU A 16 11.99 -17.17 13.01
CA LEU A 16 11.44 -18.02 14.07
C LEU A 16 11.70 -17.41 15.46
N LEU A 17 12.90 -16.87 15.71
CA LEU A 17 13.23 -16.18 16.96
C LEU A 17 12.38 -14.93 17.17
N VAL A 18 12.16 -14.14 16.12
CA VAL A 18 11.25 -12.97 16.18
C VAL A 18 9.82 -13.41 16.50
N LEU A 19 9.35 -14.51 15.91
CA LEU A 19 8.01 -15.05 16.17
C LEU A 19 7.88 -15.54 17.62
N LEU A 20 8.86 -16.33 18.10
CA LEU A 20 8.88 -16.83 19.47
C LEU A 20 8.90 -15.68 20.49
N GLY A 21 9.75 -14.68 20.29
CA GLY A 21 9.80 -13.50 21.16
C GLY A 21 8.58 -12.57 21.06
N ALA A 22 7.68 -12.78 20.09
CA ALA A 22 6.41 -12.05 20.00
C ALA A 22 5.29 -12.74 20.80
N PHE A 23 5.27 -14.07 20.86
CA PHE A 23 4.20 -14.83 21.50
C PHE A 23 4.54 -15.38 22.88
N ILE A 24 5.82 -15.55 23.20
CA ILE A 24 6.27 -16.12 24.47
C ILE A 24 6.96 -15.02 25.30
N PRO A 25 6.32 -14.51 26.37
CA PRO A 25 6.84 -13.43 27.20
C PRO A 25 7.80 -14.00 28.27
N VAL A 26 8.84 -14.73 27.86
CA VAL A 26 9.88 -15.25 28.77
C VAL A 26 11.25 -14.72 28.33
N ASP A 27 12.01 -14.21 29.29
CA ASP A 27 13.37 -13.75 29.02
C ASP A 27 14.25 -14.95 28.61
N PRO A 28 15.15 -14.80 27.61
CA PRO A 28 15.52 -13.56 26.91
C PRO A 28 14.80 -13.32 25.55
N LEU A 29 13.68 -13.99 25.28
CA LEU A 29 13.07 -13.99 23.94
C LEU A 29 12.58 -12.60 23.48
N PRO A 30 11.88 -11.78 24.29
CA PRO A 30 11.50 -10.43 23.89
C PRO A 30 12.69 -9.54 23.58
N GLN A 31 13.80 -9.68 24.31
CA GLN A 31 15.04 -8.92 24.11
C GLN A 31 15.71 -9.32 22.79
N ILE A 32 15.81 -10.61 22.50
CA ILE A 32 16.34 -11.10 21.21
C ILE A 32 15.49 -10.57 20.06
N ARG A 33 14.15 -10.63 20.19
CA ARG A 33 13.23 -10.05 19.19
C ARG A 33 13.50 -8.56 18.99
N ALA A 34 13.65 -7.78 20.06
CA ALA A 34 13.91 -6.35 19.96
C ALA A 34 15.20 -6.07 19.17
N VAL A 35 16.30 -6.77 19.50
CA VAL A 35 17.58 -6.64 18.79
C VAL A 35 17.45 -7.00 17.30
N LEU A 36 16.77 -8.11 16.99
CA LEU A 36 16.56 -8.52 15.59
C LEU A 36 15.68 -7.53 14.82
N ILE A 37 14.66 -6.95 15.44
CA ILE A 37 13.82 -5.91 14.83
C ILE A 37 14.62 -4.62 14.62
N ASP A 38 15.46 -4.21 15.57
CA ASP A 38 16.32 -3.04 15.43
C ASP A 38 17.30 -3.22 14.26
N TRP A 39 17.93 -4.39 14.15
CA TRP A 39 18.80 -4.72 13.02
C TRP A 39 18.03 -4.71 11.70
N ALA A 40 16.81 -5.27 11.66
CA ALA A 40 15.96 -5.22 10.48
C ALA A 40 15.59 -3.78 10.12
N MET A 41 15.36 -2.90 11.10
CA MET A 41 15.10 -1.48 10.86
C MET A 41 16.31 -0.77 10.26
N PHE A 42 17.52 -1.03 10.76
CA PHE A 42 18.76 -0.51 10.17
C PHE A 42 18.95 -0.97 8.72
N VAL A 43 18.81 -2.27 8.45
CA VAL A 43 18.90 -2.81 7.08
C VAL A 43 17.81 -2.22 6.18
N GLY A 44 16.59 -2.05 6.72
CA GLY A 44 15.47 -1.42 6.02
C GLY A 44 15.77 0.02 5.59
N ALA A 45 16.42 0.81 6.44
CA ALA A 45 16.85 2.17 6.10
C ALA A 45 17.81 2.18 4.89
N PHE A 46 18.80 1.28 4.86
CA PHE A 46 19.68 1.12 3.70
C PHE A 46 18.94 0.61 2.46
N ALA A 47 17.96 -0.28 2.61
CA ALA A 47 17.14 -0.74 1.50
C ALA A 47 16.33 0.42 0.88
N PHE A 48 15.81 1.34 1.69
CA PHE A 48 15.16 2.57 1.18
C PHE A 48 16.13 3.47 0.42
N ILE A 49 17.36 3.66 0.92
CA ILE A 49 18.40 4.40 0.21
C ILE A 49 18.69 3.73 -1.13
N LEU A 50 18.86 2.41 -1.14
CA LEU A 50 19.11 1.64 -2.37
C LEU A 50 17.94 1.78 -3.36
N ALA A 51 16.69 1.72 -2.89
CA ALA A 51 15.51 1.90 -3.73
C ALA A 51 15.47 3.30 -4.37
N TYR A 52 15.79 4.35 -3.60
CA TYR A 52 15.89 5.72 -4.09
C TYR A 52 17.01 5.87 -5.14
N LEU A 53 18.20 5.34 -4.85
CA LEU A 53 19.34 5.37 -5.78
C LEU A 53 19.06 4.57 -7.05
N GLN A 54 18.35 3.43 -6.94
CA GLN A 54 17.97 2.62 -8.10
C GLN A 54 17.00 3.38 -9.01
N LEU A 55 16.02 4.09 -8.44
CA LEU A 55 15.11 4.96 -9.19
C LEU A 55 15.89 6.06 -9.93
N LEU A 56 16.80 6.75 -9.25
CA LEU A 56 17.67 7.75 -9.86
C LEU A 56 18.53 7.15 -10.98
N ARG A 57 19.13 5.98 -10.76
CA ARG A 57 19.96 5.27 -11.75
C ARG A 57 19.16 4.95 -13.01
N VAL A 58 17.94 4.42 -12.88
CA VAL A 58 17.08 4.08 -14.03
C VAL A 58 16.72 5.32 -14.84
N HIS A 59 16.36 6.43 -14.19
CA HIS A 59 16.00 7.65 -14.91
C HIS A 59 17.21 8.40 -15.48
N LEU A 60 18.34 8.41 -14.77
CA LEU A 60 19.57 9.05 -15.25
C LEU A 60 20.17 8.28 -16.44
N THR A 61 20.13 6.95 -16.42
CA THR A 61 20.54 6.12 -17.57
C THR A 61 19.62 6.33 -18.78
N ARG A 62 18.30 6.47 -18.57
CA ARG A 62 17.36 6.84 -19.64
C ARG A 62 17.65 8.24 -20.20
N LEU A 63 18.05 9.18 -19.34
CA LEU A 63 18.42 10.53 -19.74
C LEU A 63 19.68 10.57 -20.61
N ARG A 64 20.68 9.75 -20.25
CA ARG A 64 21.96 9.60 -20.97
C ARG A 64 21.79 8.88 -22.32
N ARG A 65 20.99 7.81 -22.36
CA ARG A 65 20.77 7.03 -23.59
C ARG A 65 19.95 7.78 -24.67
N GLY A 66 19.21 8.82 -24.29
CA GLY A 66 18.34 9.56 -25.20
C GLY A 66 17.10 8.76 -25.64
N GLY A 67 16.12 9.43 -26.23
CA GLY A 67 14.89 8.80 -26.75
C GLY A 67 13.57 9.33 -26.16
N LYS A 68 12.46 8.66 -26.50
CA LYS A 68 11.11 9.02 -26.03
C LYS A 68 11.05 8.89 -24.49
N GLY A 69 10.56 9.94 -23.82
CA GLY A 69 10.45 9.99 -22.34
C GLY A 69 11.65 10.62 -21.61
N LYS A 70 12.59 11.26 -22.32
CA LYS A 70 13.70 12.01 -21.71
C LYS A 70 13.22 13.17 -20.84
N SER A 71 12.24 13.95 -21.32
CA SER A 71 11.65 15.07 -20.55
C SER A 71 11.03 14.59 -19.23
N THR A 72 10.22 13.54 -19.26
CA THR A 72 9.64 12.94 -18.05
C THR A 72 10.72 12.49 -17.06
N SER A 73 11.79 11.87 -17.57
CA SER A 73 12.89 11.40 -16.71
C SER A 73 13.68 12.56 -16.09
N LEU A 74 13.80 13.69 -16.79
CA LEU A 74 14.42 14.90 -16.26
C LEU A 74 13.61 15.43 -15.08
N TRP A 75 12.29 15.55 -15.22
CA TRP A 75 11.41 16.01 -14.15
C TRP A 75 11.45 15.10 -12.93
N VAL A 76 11.50 13.78 -13.12
CA VAL A 76 11.62 12.81 -12.01
C VAL A 76 12.94 12.97 -11.27
N VAL A 77 14.06 13.12 -11.98
CA VAL A 77 15.37 13.29 -11.34
C VAL A 77 15.44 14.63 -10.59
N LEU A 78 14.96 15.71 -11.21
CA LEU A 78 14.96 17.03 -10.60
C LEU A 78 14.08 17.06 -9.34
N SER A 79 12.86 16.53 -9.41
CA SER A 79 11.96 16.47 -8.25
C SER A 79 12.51 15.60 -7.14
N ALA A 80 13.11 14.45 -7.49
CA ALA A 80 13.76 13.57 -6.52
C ALA A 80 14.90 14.28 -5.78
N LEU A 81 15.74 15.05 -6.48
CA LEU A 81 16.84 15.82 -5.88
C LEU A 81 16.32 16.95 -5.00
N VAL A 82 15.34 17.72 -5.47
CA VAL A 82 14.74 18.82 -4.71
C VAL A 82 14.12 18.30 -3.42
N VAL A 83 13.31 17.25 -3.49
CA VAL A 83 12.69 16.63 -2.31
C VAL A 83 13.77 16.11 -1.35
N PHE A 84 14.82 15.47 -1.86
CA PHE A 84 15.91 14.96 -1.03
C PHE A 84 16.61 16.07 -0.24
N VAL A 85 16.99 17.16 -0.91
CA VAL A 85 17.65 18.30 -0.27
C VAL A 85 16.73 18.96 0.77
N LEU A 86 15.45 19.15 0.42
CA LEU A 86 14.48 19.79 1.33
C LEU A 86 14.22 18.94 2.59
N VAL A 87 14.08 17.62 2.43
CA VAL A 87 13.85 16.70 3.55
C VAL A 87 15.12 16.51 4.39
N LEU A 88 16.31 16.49 3.79
CA LEU A 88 17.57 16.47 4.54
C LEU A 88 17.74 17.73 5.39
N TRP A 89 17.33 18.90 4.88
CA TRP A 89 17.46 20.16 5.60
C TRP A 89 16.52 20.26 6.80
N GLN A 90 15.22 19.99 6.61
CA GLN A 90 14.19 20.20 7.65
C GLN A 90 13.86 18.95 8.47
N GLY A 91 14.37 17.79 8.05
CA GLY A 91 13.98 16.49 8.56
C GLY A 91 12.60 16.02 8.06
N PRO A 92 12.29 14.72 8.22
CA PRO A 92 11.03 14.12 7.75
C PRO A 92 9.78 14.70 8.43
N ALA A 93 9.90 15.14 9.68
CA ALA A 93 8.82 15.72 10.47
C ALA A 93 8.63 17.23 10.23
N GLY A 94 9.54 17.87 9.48
CA GLY A 94 9.50 19.29 9.15
C GLY A 94 8.31 19.66 8.26
N ALA A 95 8.02 20.97 8.17
CA ALA A 95 6.86 21.49 7.45
C ALA A 95 6.82 21.03 5.99
N VAL A 96 7.97 21.03 5.31
CA VAL A 96 8.07 20.58 3.91
C VAL A 96 7.84 19.08 3.79
N GLY A 97 8.42 18.26 4.67
CA GLY A 97 8.19 16.82 4.68
C GLY A 97 6.70 16.46 4.84
N GLN A 98 6.02 17.10 5.79
CA GLN A 98 4.59 16.90 5.99
C GLN A 98 3.74 17.42 4.83
N THR A 99 4.13 18.53 4.21
CA THR A 99 3.44 19.08 3.04
C THR A 99 3.55 18.13 1.85
N LEU A 100 4.73 17.57 1.60
CA LEU A 100 4.94 16.56 0.56
C LEU A 100 4.14 15.28 0.84
N LEU A 101 4.08 14.86 2.11
CA LEU A 101 3.29 13.69 2.51
C LEU A 101 1.80 13.90 2.20
N ARG A 102 1.23 15.02 2.63
CA ARG A 102 -0.20 15.33 2.49
C ARG A 102 -0.58 15.76 1.07
N GLY A 103 0.31 16.44 0.37
CA GLY A 103 0.05 17.01 -0.96
C GLY A 103 0.41 16.10 -2.12
N LEU A 104 1.33 15.15 -1.94
CA LEU A 104 1.82 14.29 -3.03
C LEU A 104 1.62 12.80 -2.75
N LEU A 105 2.10 12.30 -1.60
CA LEU A 105 2.04 10.88 -1.28
C LEU A 105 0.60 10.41 -1.03
N ALA A 106 -0.16 11.08 -0.16
CA ALA A 106 -1.52 10.68 0.17
C ALA A 106 -2.49 10.75 -1.04
N PRO A 107 -2.46 11.80 -1.88
CA PRO A 107 -3.24 11.83 -3.11
C PRO A 107 -2.76 10.80 -4.13
N GLY A 108 -1.45 10.55 -4.24
CA GLY A 108 -0.89 9.54 -5.13
C GLY A 108 -1.35 8.12 -4.78
N GLN A 109 -1.36 7.78 -3.48
CA GLN A 109 -1.92 6.51 -2.99
C GLN A 109 -3.42 6.41 -3.32
N SER A 110 -4.17 7.48 -3.07
CA SER A 110 -5.60 7.55 -3.41
C SER A 110 -5.85 7.40 -4.91
N ALA A 111 -5.00 7.95 -5.77
CA ALA A 111 -5.11 7.82 -7.23
C ALA A 111 -4.89 6.37 -7.70
N LEU A 112 -3.91 5.67 -7.13
CA LEU A 112 -3.70 4.24 -7.40
C LEU A 112 -4.90 3.40 -6.94
N LEU A 113 -5.43 3.68 -5.75
CA LEU A 113 -6.64 3.03 -5.25
C LEU A 113 -7.85 3.35 -6.14
N ALA A 114 -7.98 4.60 -6.62
CA ALA A 114 -9.03 4.99 -7.55
C ALA A 114 -8.91 4.23 -8.89
N LEU A 115 -7.70 4.02 -9.42
CA LEU A 115 -7.48 3.18 -10.59
C LEU A 115 -7.93 1.74 -10.34
N THR A 116 -7.64 1.17 -9.16
CA THR A 116 -8.15 -0.17 -8.81
C THR A 116 -9.68 -0.20 -8.70
N ALA A 117 -10.29 0.85 -8.15
CA ALA A 117 -11.75 0.95 -8.05
C ALA A 117 -12.39 1.10 -9.43
N VAL A 118 -11.84 1.94 -10.31
CA VAL A 118 -12.34 2.13 -11.69
C VAL A 118 -12.19 0.86 -12.51
N THR A 119 -11.06 0.15 -12.40
CA THR A 119 -10.86 -1.12 -13.11
C THR A 119 -11.80 -2.21 -12.58
N LEU A 120 -12.06 -2.26 -11.28
CA LEU A 120 -13.05 -3.16 -10.68
C LEU A 120 -14.48 -2.81 -11.17
N LEU A 121 -14.84 -1.53 -11.18
CA LEU A 121 -16.12 -1.02 -11.68
C LEU A 121 -16.33 -1.40 -13.15
N LEU A 122 -15.33 -1.13 -14.02
CA LEU A 122 -15.38 -1.49 -15.44
C LEU A 122 -15.52 -3.00 -15.64
N SER A 123 -14.82 -3.80 -14.84
CA SER A 123 -14.90 -5.26 -14.88
C SER A 123 -16.28 -5.75 -14.44
N GLY A 124 -16.85 -5.17 -13.37
CA GLY A 124 -18.21 -5.44 -12.93
C GLY A 124 -19.26 -5.05 -13.97
N MET A 125 -19.13 -3.88 -14.61
CA MET A 125 -20.02 -3.46 -15.69
C MET A 125 -19.96 -4.38 -16.90
N ARG A 126 -18.76 -4.87 -17.28
CA ARG A 126 -18.63 -5.89 -18.33
C ARG A 126 -19.35 -7.19 -17.95
N LEU A 127 -19.25 -7.62 -16.69
CA LEU A 127 -19.96 -8.79 -16.19
C LEU A 127 -21.50 -8.64 -16.34
N PHE A 128 -22.03 -7.43 -16.13
CA PHE A 128 -23.46 -7.12 -16.28
C PHE A 128 -23.98 -7.11 -17.72
N LYS A 129 -23.12 -6.78 -18.69
CA LYS A 129 -23.49 -6.85 -20.12
C LYS A 129 -23.64 -8.29 -20.61
N VAL A 130 -22.90 -9.23 -20.02
CA VAL A 130 -22.92 -10.64 -20.44
C VAL A 130 -24.03 -11.43 -19.72
N ARG A 131 -24.39 -11.06 -18.48
CA ARG A 131 -25.52 -11.67 -17.74
C ARG A 131 -26.30 -10.62 -16.93
N ARG A 132 -27.59 -10.43 -17.23
CA ARG A 132 -28.52 -9.66 -16.38
C ARG A 132 -28.91 -10.50 -15.17
N ASN A 133 -28.07 -10.48 -14.14
CA ASN A 133 -28.33 -11.16 -12.87
C ASN A 133 -28.83 -10.17 -11.82
N LEU A 134 -29.45 -10.68 -10.76
CA LEU A 134 -29.91 -9.86 -9.62
C LEU A 134 -28.80 -8.97 -9.05
N GLY A 135 -27.56 -9.46 -9.03
CA GLY A 135 -26.38 -8.71 -8.59
C GLY A 135 -26.08 -7.46 -9.44
N SER A 136 -26.43 -7.45 -10.73
CA SER A 136 -26.27 -6.29 -11.62
C SER A 136 -27.21 -5.16 -11.27
N VAL A 137 -28.46 -5.51 -10.99
CA VAL A 137 -29.50 -4.57 -10.60
C VAL A 137 -29.17 -3.99 -9.22
N LEU A 138 -28.79 -4.86 -8.26
CA LEU A 138 -28.40 -4.44 -6.92
C LEU A 138 -27.18 -3.52 -6.95
N PHE A 139 -26.17 -3.84 -7.76
CA PHE A 139 -24.98 -2.99 -7.90
C PHE A 139 -25.33 -1.60 -8.43
N LEU A 140 -26.12 -1.53 -9.50
CA LEU A 140 -26.53 -0.25 -10.07
C LEU A 140 -27.33 0.57 -9.07
N ALA A 141 -28.24 -0.06 -8.31
CA ALA A 141 -28.99 0.59 -7.26
C ALA A 141 -28.08 1.16 -6.16
N VAL A 142 -27.12 0.38 -5.67
CA VAL A 142 -26.16 0.83 -4.65
C VAL A 142 -25.30 1.98 -5.15
N VAL A 143 -24.82 1.92 -6.40
CA VAL A 143 -24.05 3.01 -7.01
C VAL A 143 -24.89 4.28 -7.11
N LEU A 144 -26.15 4.18 -7.52
CA LEU A 144 -27.04 5.34 -7.63
C LEU A 144 -27.28 5.99 -6.26
N VAL A 145 -27.58 5.18 -5.24
CA VAL A 145 -27.77 5.63 -3.85
C VAL A 145 -26.49 6.29 -3.32
N MET A 146 -25.32 5.70 -3.58
CA MET A 146 -24.03 6.27 -3.21
C MET A 146 -23.77 7.61 -3.90
N LEU A 147 -24.02 7.71 -5.20
CA LEU A 147 -23.76 8.93 -5.96
C LEU A 147 -24.65 10.08 -5.49
N ILE A 148 -25.94 9.81 -5.28
CA ILE A 148 -26.90 10.78 -4.73
C ILE A 148 -26.52 11.17 -3.29
N GLY A 149 -26.16 10.19 -2.46
CA GLY A 149 -25.76 10.42 -1.07
C GLY A 149 -24.39 11.11 -0.90
N SER A 150 -23.55 11.14 -1.93
CA SER A 150 -22.22 11.78 -1.92
C SER A 150 -22.24 13.29 -2.18
N ILE A 151 -23.41 13.86 -2.50
CA ILE A 151 -23.58 15.30 -2.73
C ILE A 151 -23.29 16.06 -1.42
N PRO A 152 -22.33 17.02 -1.40
CA PRO A 152 -21.93 17.71 -0.17
C PRO A 152 -23.12 18.35 0.56
N LEU A 153 -23.35 17.91 1.80
CA LEU A 153 -24.49 18.22 2.66
C LEU A 153 -24.62 19.69 3.08
N ALA A 154 -23.67 20.55 2.72
CA ALA A 154 -23.59 21.92 3.22
C ALA A 154 -24.65 22.88 2.60
N ILE A 155 -25.40 22.46 1.58
CA ILE A 155 -26.14 23.39 0.71
C ILE A 155 -27.66 23.14 0.72
N VAL A 156 -28.15 21.98 1.17
CA VAL A 156 -29.59 21.66 1.04
C VAL A 156 -30.17 21.00 2.31
N PRO A 157 -31.16 21.63 2.97
CA PRO A 157 -31.87 21.02 4.10
C PRO A 157 -32.86 19.99 3.57
N TYR A 158 -32.39 18.76 3.35
CA TYR A 158 -33.24 17.68 2.87
C TYR A 158 -34.16 17.16 3.99
N GLN A 159 -35.34 17.76 4.11
CA GLN A 159 -36.47 17.17 4.83
C GLN A 159 -37.20 16.20 3.88
N GLY A 160 -37.66 15.03 4.37
CA GLY A 160 -38.40 14.04 3.58
C GLY A 160 -37.53 12.97 2.89
N ALA A 161 -37.94 12.52 1.69
CA ALA A 161 -37.38 11.35 0.99
C ALA A 161 -35.89 11.46 0.62
N MET A 162 -35.33 12.68 0.53
CA MET A 162 -33.91 12.85 0.24
C MET A 162 -33.03 12.64 1.49
N GLY A 163 -33.56 12.91 2.69
CA GLY A 163 -32.87 12.62 3.95
C GLY A 163 -32.71 11.12 4.21
N THR A 164 -33.70 10.30 3.81
CA THR A 164 -33.60 8.84 3.93
C THR A 164 -32.57 8.25 2.97
N VAL A 165 -32.47 8.74 1.73
CA VAL A 165 -31.43 8.31 0.77
C VAL A 165 -30.03 8.62 1.30
N VAL A 166 -29.82 9.82 1.86
CA VAL A 166 -28.56 10.19 2.51
C VAL A 166 -28.26 9.29 3.71
N GLY A 167 -29.25 9.01 4.57
CA GLY A 167 -29.07 8.10 5.71
C GLY A 167 -28.72 6.67 5.30
N VAL A 168 -29.34 6.15 4.23
CA VAL A 168 -28.99 4.84 3.66
C VAL A 168 -27.58 4.85 3.07
N ALA A 169 -27.20 5.93 2.40
CA ALA A 169 -25.84 6.08 1.88
C ALA A 169 -24.80 6.12 3.03
N ASP A 170 -25.03 6.89 4.08
CA ASP A 170 -24.14 6.93 5.25
C ASP A 170 -24.02 5.55 5.92
N TRP A 171 -25.15 4.82 6.07
CA TRP A 171 -25.14 3.45 6.58
C TRP A 171 -24.34 2.50 5.67
N LEU A 172 -24.54 2.57 4.35
CA LEU A 172 -23.78 1.80 3.36
C LEU A 172 -22.27 2.05 3.45
N GLN A 173 -21.85 3.30 3.68
CA GLN A 173 -20.43 3.65 3.85
C GLN A 173 -19.87 3.12 5.17
N ARG A 174 -20.60 3.29 6.27
CA ARG A 174 -20.12 2.95 7.61
C ARG A 174 -20.14 1.47 7.92
N VAL A 175 -21.05 0.70 7.30
CA VAL A 175 -21.24 -0.72 7.62
C VAL A 175 -20.64 -1.61 6.52
N PRO A 176 -21.27 -1.83 5.36
CA PRO A 176 -20.74 -2.78 4.36
C PRO A 176 -19.47 -2.27 3.67
N ALA A 177 -19.35 -0.99 3.34
CA ALA A 177 -18.13 -0.50 2.68
C ALA A 177 -16.93 -0.54 3.64
N LEU A 178 -17.11 -0.10 4.90
CA LEU A 178 -16.08 -0.22 5.93
C LEU A 178 -15.72 -1.68 6.24
N ALA A 179 -16.71 -2.58 6.28
CA ALA A 179 -16.47 -4.02 6.42
C ALA A 179 -15.65 -4.57 5.25
N GLY A 180 -15.95 -4.16 4.01
CA GLY A 180 -15.17 -4.50 2.82
C GLY A 180 -13.73 -3.98 2.90
N MET A 181 -13.52 -2.73 3.29
CA MET A 181 -12.18 -2.16 3.48
C MET A 181 -11.38 -2.92 4.55
N ARG A 182 -12.02 -3.26 5.68
CA ARG A 182 -11.40 -4.09 6.72
C ARG A 182 -11.08 -5.49 6.22
N GLY A 183 -11.98 -6.10 5.45
CA GLY A 183 -11.76 -7.40 4.80
C GLY A 183 -10.57 -7.37 3.85
N LEU A 184 -10.43 -6.32 3.04
CA LEU A 184 -9.27 -6.12 2.17
C LEU A 184 -7.98 -5.93 2.99
N ALA A 185 -8.01 -5.13 4.05
CA ALA A 185 -6.87 -4.92 4.92
C ALA A 185 -6.42 -6.24 5.59
N LEU A 186 -7.37 -7.05 6.06
CA LEU A 186 -7.10 -8.39 6.58
C LEU A 186 -6.54 -9.32 5.49
N GLY A 187 -7.09 -9.29 4.28
CA GLY A 187 -6.59 -10.07 3.15
C GLY A 187 -5.15 -9.71 2.79
N VAL A 188 -4.82 -8.42 2.75
CA VAL A 188 -3.44 -7.94 2.53
C VAL A 188 -2.53 -8.39 3.66
N ALA A 189 -2.95 -8.23 4.93
CA ALA A 189 -2.18 -8.67 6.07
C ALA A 189 -1.91 -10.19 6.03
N LEU A 190 -2.93 -11.00 5.71
CA LEU A 190 -2.79 -12.45 5.53
C LEU A 190 -1.87 -12.80 4.34
N GLY A 191 -1.91 -12.04 3.25
CA GLY A 191 -0.99 -12.22 2.11
C GLY A 191 0.47 -11.96 2.49
N ILE A 192 0.73 -10.91 3.27
CA ILE A 192 2.05 -10.60 3.82
C ILE A 192 2.51 -11.72 4.76
N LEU A 193 1.64 -12.15 5.69
CA LEU A 193 1.91 -13.25 6.62
C LEU A 193 2.23 -14.56 5.86
N LEU A 194 1.46 -14.90 4.84
CA LEU A 194 1.69 -16.10 4.03
C LEU A 194 3.04 -16.02 3.30
N THR A 195 3.41 -14.85 2.79
CA THR A 195 4.70 -14.64 2.13
C THR A 195 5.85 -14.82 3.13
N GLY A 196 5.73 -14.25 4.34
CA GLY A 196 6.70 -14.46 5.42
C GLY A 196 6.79 -15.93 5.86
N LEU A 197 5.64 -16.61 5.97
CA LEU A 197 5.54 -18.01 6.35
C LEU A 197 6.16 -18.93 5.30
N ARG A 198 6.02 -18.61 4.01
CA ARG A 198 6.72 -19.33 2.93
C ARG A 198 8.24 -19.22 3.04
N VAL A 199 8.76 -18.06 3.45
CA VAL A 199 10.18 -17.88 3.73
C VAL A 199 10.59 -18.69 4.98
N LEU A 200 9.80 -18.64 6.06
CA LEU A 200 10.05 -19.40 7.30
C LEU A 200 10.07 -20.91 7.09
N PHE A 201 9.17 -21.46 6.28
CA PHE A 201 9.19 -22.88 5.94
C PHE A 201 10.22 -23.23 4.83
N GLY A 202 11.00 -22.26 4.36
CA GLY A 202 12.01 -22.47 3.33
C GLY A 202 11.45 -22.84 1.95
N MET A 203 10.14 -22.66 1.74
CA MET A 203 9.47 -22.84 0.44
C MET A 203 9.91 -21.79 -0.57
N THR A 204 10.15 -20.56 -0.11
CA THR A 204 10.70 -19.46 -0.91
C THR A 204 12.03 -19.01 -0.35
N ARG A 205 13.06 -18.92 -1.20
CA ARG A 205 14.43 -18.58 -0.78
C ARG A 205 15.00 -17.41 -1.58
N PRO A 206 14.58 -16.16 -1.31
CA PRO A 206 14.97 -14.99 -2.10
C PRO A 206 16.46 -14.68 -2.06
N HIS A 207 17.14 -15.10 -0.99
CA HIS A 207 18.54 -14.79 -0.71
C HIS A 207 19.50 -15.86 -1.22
N SER A 208 18.98 -17.04 -1.56
CA SER A 208 19.77 -18.10 -2.16
C SER A 208 19.56 -17.99 -3.66
N ASP A 209 20.31 -17.07 -4.27
CA ASP A 209 20.31 -16.88 -5.73
C ASP A 209 20.36 -18.23 -6.45
N ASP A 210 19.68 -18.28 -7.59
CA ASP A 210 19.92 -19.31 -8.58
C ASP A 210 21.38 -19.33 -9.04
#